data_AF-A0A8H7DKR5-F1
#
_entry.id   AF-A0A8H7DKR5-F1
#
_cell.length_a   1.000
_cell.length_b   1.000
_cell.length_c   1.000
_cell.angle_alpha   90.00
_cell.angle_beta   90.00
_cell.angle_gamma   90.00
#
_symmetry.space_group_name_H-M   'P 1'
#
loop_
_entity.id
_entity.type
_entity.pdbx_description
1 polymer ?
#
loop_
_entity_poly.entity_id
_entity_poly.type
_entity_poly.pdbx_seq_one_letter_code
_entity_poly.pdbx_strand_id
1 'polypeptide(L)'
;MGVVSLALSPSMWIFNPISTLNAIPRWLGGAAVTAQIQKWRYATLSPANGTAKSSFTANLLRESATSSDNSTVNEGLIRDTAAIALGAAYDTTLAAGEVFILMMALNEGVQRTAQAEIDSVVGSDRLPDFIDRERLPYITAVMKEVLRFHPPAPTGESFL
;
A
#
# COMPACT_ATOMS: atom_id res chain seq x y z
N MET A 1 -4.11 -10.97 -8.36
CA MET A 1 -2.74 -10.79 -7.81
C MET A 1 -2.14 -9.51 -8.37
N GLY A 2 -2.29 -8.40 -7.64
CA GLY A 2 -1.90 -7.07 -8.13
C GLY A 2 -0.39 -6.95 -8.31
N VAL A 3 0.02 -6.26 -9.38
CA VAL A 3 1.43 -5.95 -9.74
C VAL A 3 2.26 -5.34 -8.60
N VAL A 4 1.60 -4.75 -7.61
CA VAL A 4 2.23 -4.24 -6.38
C VAL A 4 2.70 -5.40 -5.47
N SER A 5 1.90 -6.46 -5.31
CA SER A 5 2.30 -7.66 -4.55
C SER A 5 3.51 -8.37 -5.17
N LEU A 6 3.59 -8.36 -6.51
CA LEU A 6 4.78 -8.83 -7.21
C LEU A 6 5.98 -7.91 -6.92
N ALA A 7 5.78 -6.58 -6.94
CA ALA A 7 6.80 -5.56 -6.68
C ALA A 7 7.51 -5.69 -5.31
N LEU A 8 6.84 -6.34 -4.36
CA LEU A 8 7.20 -6.37 -2.94
C LEU A 8 7.58 -7.77 -2.46
N SER A 9 7.38 -8.79 -3.29
CA SER A 9 7.79 -10.15 -2.98
C SER A 9 9.31 -10.20 -2.74
N PRO A 10 9.81 -10.85 -1.67
CA PRO A 10 11.24 -10.96 -1.36
C PRO A 10 12.10 -11.49 -2.53
N SER A 11 11.51 -12.30 -3.40
CA SER A 11 12.11 -12.78 -4.65
C SER A 11 12.48 -11.68 -5.65
N MET A 12 11.86 -10.50 -5.55
CA MET A 12 12.13 -9.33 -6.40
C MET A 12 13.35 -8.50 -5.95
N TRP A 13 13.85 -8.74 -4.73
CA TRP A 13 15.07 -8.12 -4.22
C TRP A 13 16.32 -8.94 -4.58
N ILE A 14 16.16 -10.26 -4.77
CA ILE A 14 17.25 -11.17 -5.16
C ILE A 14 17.52 -11.09 -6.67
N PHE A 15 16.48 -10.92 -7.48
CA PHE A 15 16.61 -10.67 -8.92
C PHE A 15 16.11 -9.27 -9.19
N ASN A 16 16.97 -8.34 -9.61
CA ASN A 16 16.52 -7.08 -10.20
C ASN A 16 15.64 -7.41 -11.42
N PRO A 17 14.31 -7.43 -11.31
CA PRO A 17 13.46 -7.97 -12.37
C PRO A 17 13.51 -7.06 -13.60
N ILE A 18 13.94 -5.80 -13.44
CA ILE A 18 14.04 -4.83 -14.53
C ILE A 18 15.09 -5.28 -15.56
N SER A 19 16.18 -5.93 -15.14
CA SER A 19 17.19 -6.45 -16.08
C SER A 19 16.70 -7.70 -16.82
N THR A 20 16.00 -8.62 -16.14
CA THR A 20 15.47 -9.85 -16.74
C THR A 20 14.25 -9.56 -17.63
N LEU A 21 13.40 -8.59 -17.27
CA LEU A 21 12.26 -8.14 -18.08
C LEU A 21 12.69 -7.48 -19.41
N ASN A 22 13.87 -6.85 -19.47
CA ASN A 22 14.43 -6.33 -20.72
C ASN A 22 14.90 -7.43 -21.68
N ALA A 23 15.12 -8.66 -21.19
CA ALA A 23 15.55 -9.79 -22.00
C ALA A 23 14.38 -10.55 -22.65
N ILE A 24 13.12 -10.18 -22.36
CA ILE A 24 11.94 -10.86 -22.90
C ILE A 24 11.77 -10.52 -24.39
N PRO A 25 11.72 -11.52 -25.29
CA PRO A 25 11.49 -11.29 -26.71
C PRO A 25 10.17 -10.57 -26.98
N ARG A 26 10.14 -9.70 -27.99
CA ARG A 26 8.95 -8.89 -28.35
C ARG A 26 7.69 -9.71 -28.60
N TRP A 27 7.81 -10.97 -29.03
CA TRP A 27 6.70 -11.88 -29.30
C TRP A 27 6.09 -12.50 -28.02
N LEU A 28 6.82 -12.50 -26.90
CA LEU A 28 6.37 -13.03 -25.61
C LEU A 28 5.95 -11.88 -24.67
N GLY A 29 5.24 -10.88 -25.19
CA GLY A 29 4.75 -9.76 -24.40
C GLY A 29 5.80 -8.74 -23.94
N GLY A 30 7.08 -8.89 -24.35
CA GLY A 30 8.16 -7.96 -23.98
C GLY A 30 7.89 -6.50 -24.36
N ALA A 31 7.11 -6.25 -25.42
CA ALA A 31 6.68 -4.90 -25.83
C ALA A 31 5.72 -4.24 -24.82
N ALA A 32 4.78 -5.00 -24.24
CA ALA A 32 3.86 -4.50 -23.22
C ALA A 32 4.61 -4.23 -21.91
N VAL A 33 5.55 -5.11 -21.56
CA VAL A 33 6.44 -4.95 -20.41
C VAL A 33 7.33 -3.71 -20.55
N THR A 34 7.98 -3.51 -21.69
CA THR A 34 8.80 -2.31 -21.92
C THR A 34 7.97 -1.03 -21.94
N ALA A 35 6.77 -1.04 -22.52
CA ALA A 35 5.85 0.10 -22.46
C ALA A 35 5.46 0.45 -21.01
N GLN A 36 5.21 -0.57 -20.18
CA GLN A 36 4.90 -0.38 -18.76
C GLN A 36 6.10 0.13 -17.97
N ILE A 37 7.30 -0.41 -18.19
CA ILE A 37 8.55 0.08 -17.57
C ILE A 37 8.83 1.53 -17.96
N GLN A 38 8.62 1.89 -19.24
CA GLN A 38 8.76 3.27 -19.71
C GLN A 38 7.77 4.21 -19.01
N LYS A 39 6.52 3.78 -18.86
CA LYS A 39 5.50 4.52 -18.10
C LYS A 39 5.92 4.73 -16.65
N TRP A 40 6.48 3.72 -16.00
CA TRP A 40 6.98 3.82 -14.63
C TRP A 40 8.18 4.76 -14.54
N ARG A 41 9.16 4.64 -15.45
CA ARG A 41 10.29 5.57 -15.53
C ARG A 41 9.82 7.01 -15.73
N TYR A 42 8.87 7.24 -16.62
CA TYR A 42 8.30 8.57 -16.83
C TYR A 42 7.60 9.10 -15.57
N ALA A 43 6.80 8.28 -14.88
CA ALA A 43 6.15 8.66 -13.63
C ALA A 43 7.14 8.91 -12.48
N THR A 44 8.29 8.25 -12.47
CA THR A 44 9.37 8.45 -11.48
C THR A 44 10.27 9.65 -11.82
N LEU A 45 10.44 9.99 -13.10
CA LEU A 45 11.24 11.14 -13.56
C LEU A 45 10.44 12.44 -13.65
N SER A 46 9.12 12.38 -13.88
CA SER A 46 8.23 13.54 -13.91
C SER A 46 8.27 14.40 -12.63
N PRO A 47 8.47 13.85 -11.41
CA PRO A 47 8.66 14.63 -10.19
C PRO A 47 9.90 15.52 -10.18
N ALA A 48 10.98 15.09 -10.84
CA ALA A 48 12.25 15.83 -10.86
C ALA A 48 12.14 17.15 -11.66
N ASN A 49 11.16 17.27 -12.55
CA ASN A 49 10.94 18.45 -13.39
C ASN A 49 10.09 19.54 -12.72
N GLY A 50 9.84 19.45 -11.40
CA GLY A 50 9.12 20.45 -10.63
C GLY A 50 7.58 20.38 -10.69
N THR A 51 7.01 19.45 -11.47
CA THR A 51 5.56 19.27 -11.63
C THR A 51 4.96 18.19 -10.71
N ALA A 52 5.71 17.71 -9.71
CA ALA A 52 5.26 16.64 -8.83
C ALA A 52 4.05 17.05 -7.97
N LYS A 53 3.01 16.22 -7.94
CA LYS A 53 1.97 16.30 -6.90
C LYS A 53 2.61 16.04 -5.54
N SER A 54 2.20 16.80 -4.51
CA SER A 54 2.68 16.59 -3.13
C SER A 54 2.48 15.14 -2.71
N SER A 55 3.57 14.48 -2.31
CA SER A 55 3.62 13.09 -1.88
C SER A 55 4.75 12.92 -0.87
N PHE A 56 4.75 11.82 -0.12
CA PHE A 56 5.82 11.50 0.84
C PHE A 56 7.21 11.61 0.19
N THR A 57 7.41 10.96 -0.97
CA THR A 57 8.69 11.01 -1.70
C THR A 57 9.00 12.39 -2.26
N ALA A 58 8.02 13.08 -2.85
CA ALA A 58 8.24 14.40 -3.44
C ALA A 58 8.57 15.46 -2.38
N ASN A 59 7.97 15.36 -1.20
CA ASN A 59 8.25 16.28 -0.09
C ASN A 59 9.64 16.02 0.50
N LEU A 60 10.01 14.76 0.73
CA LEU A 60 11.35 14.41 1.21
C LEU A 60 12.46 14.79 0.22
N LEU A 61 12.23 14.57 -1.08
CA LEU A 61 13.20 14.98 -2.12
C LEU A 61 13.32 16.51 -2.23
N ARG A 62 12.22 17.24 -2.03
CA ARG A 62 12.24 18.71 -2.00
C ARG A 62 12.99 19.23 -0.78
N GLU A 63 12.73 18.66 0.38
CA GLU A 63 13.39 19.00 1.65
C GLU A 63 14.89 18.72 1.60
N SER A 64 15.30 17.58 1.02
CA SER A 64 16.71 17.26 0.81
C SER A 64 17.40 18.20 -0.17
N ALA A 65 16.69 18.74 -1.17
CA ALA A 65 17.25 19.70 -2.12
C ALA A 65 17.42 21.11 -1.54
N THR A 66 16.61 21.49 -0.55
CA THR A 66 16.70 22.80 0.14
C THR A 66 17.70 22.83 1.29
N SER A 67 18.06 21.66 1.83
CA SER A 67 18.99 21.54 2.96
C SER A 67 20.43 21.66 2.44
N SER A 68 21.10 22.78 2.74
CA SER A 68 22.47 23.05 2.31
C SER A 68 23.54 22.23 3.06
N ASP A 69 23.11 21.36 3.97
CA ASP A 69 23.97 20.44 4.72
C ASP A 69 24.10 19.13 3.95
N ASN A 70 25.33 18.68 3.72
CA ASN A 70 25.66 17.51 2.91
C ASN A 70 25.35 16.19 3.67
N SER A 71 24.35 16.22 4.55
CA SER A 71 23.94 15.13 5.43
C SER A 71 23.09 14.12 4.66
N THR A 72 23.76 13.28 3.88
CA THR A 72 23.53 11.83 3.66
C THR A 72 22.11 11.25 3.44
N VAL A 73 21.03 12.02 3.34
CA VAL A 73 19.74 11.49 2.88
C VAL A 73 19.84 11.33 1.37
N ASN A 74 20.42 10.21 0.97
CA ASN A 74 20.57 9.81 -0.41
C ASN A 74 19.18 9.60 -1.02
N GLU A 75 18.96 10.04 -2.26
CA GLU A 75 17.75 9.74 -3.04
C GLU A 75 17.41 8.24 -2.99
N GLY A 76 18.44 7.38 -2.96
CA GLY A 76 18.31 5.94 -2.75
C GLY A 76 17.58 5.58 -1.45
N LEU A 77 17.92 6.21 -0.32
CA LEU A 77 17.28 5.93 0.97
C LEU A 77 15.81 6.37 0.98
N ILE A 78 15.50 7.51 0.38
CA ILE A 78 14.12 8.01 0.25
C ILE A 78 13.30 7.03 -0.59
N ARG A 79 13.87 6.58 -1.71
CA ARG A 79 13.25 5.58 -2.59
C ARG A 79 13.01 4.26 -1.86
N ASP A 80 14.03 3.72 -1.20
CA ASP A 80 13.96 2.42 -0.53
C ASP A 80 12.97 2.47 0.64
N THR A 81 12.99 3.55 1.42
CA THR A 81 12.02 3.77 2.51
C THR A 81 10.58 3.83 1.99
N ALA A 82 10.35 4.57 0.90
CA ALA A 82 9.02 4.66 0.29
C ALA A 82 8.56 3.31 -0.28
N ALA A 83 9.47 2.53 -0.87
CA ALA A 83 9.18 1.20 -1.39
C ALA A 83 8.79 0.24 -0.26
N ILE A 84 9.55 0.19 0.84
CA ILE A 84 9.27 -0.65 2.00
C ILE A 84 7.95 -0.23 2.65
N ALA A 85 7.71 1.07 2.84
CA ALA A 85 6.50 1.57 3.49
C ALA A 85 5.23 1.23 2.69
N LEU A 86 5.24 1.48 1.37
CA LEU A 86 4.15 1.05 0.49
C LEU A 86 4.00 -0.47 0.50
N GLY A 87 5.14 -1.16 0.61
CA GLY A 87 5.24 -2.60 0.63
C GLY A 87 4.47 -3.26 1.75
N ALA A 88 4.91 -2.94 2.95
CA ALA A 88 4.30 -3.42 4.19
C ALA A 88 2.82 -3.05 4.26
N ALA A 89 2.43 -1.84 3.81
CA ALA A 89 1.06 -1.38 3.88
C ALA A 89 0.12 -2.09 2.88
N TYR A 90 0.59 -2.37 1.66
CA TYR A 90 -0.26 -2.89 0.59
C TYR A 90 -0.74 -4.31 0.89
N ASP A 91 0.18 -5.27 1.06
CA ASP A 91 -0.19 -6.68 1.18
C ASP A 91 -0.96 -6.94 2.50
N THR A 92 -0.57 -6.29 3.60
CA THR A 92 -1.24 -6.48 4.90
C THR A 92 -2.66 -5.91 4.94
N THR A 93 -2.86 -4.72 4.36
CA THR A 93 -4.20 -4.09 4.31
C THR A 93 -5.13 -4.86 3.37
N LEU A 94 -4.62 -5.34 2.23
CA LEU A 94 -5.40 -6.17 1.31
C LEU A 94 -5.85 -7.46 1.99
N ALA A 95 -4.94 -8.18 2.65
CA ALA A 95 -5.27 -9.41 3.36
C ALA A 95 -6.32 -9.18 4.46
N ALA A 96 -6.16 -8.13 5.27
CA ALA A 96 -7.14 -7.78 6.29
C ALA A 96 -8.52 -7.43 5.70
N GLY A 97 -8.55 -6.74 4.55
CA GLY A 97 -9.77 -6.40 3.83
C GLY A 97 -10.50 -7.60 3.25
N GLU A 98 -9.77 -8.55 2.65
CA GLU A 98 -10.34 -9.80 2.12
C GLU A 98 -10.96 -10.63 3.24
N VAL A 99 -10.26 -10.77 4.38
CA VAL A 99 -10.78 -11.48 5.56
C VAL A 99 -11.99 -10.76 6.13
N PHE A 100 -11.98 -9.43 6.21
CA PHE A 100 -13.14 -8.67 6.67
C PHE A 100 -14.38 -8.96 5.82
N ILE A 101 -14.27 -8.90 4.49
CA ILE A 101 -15.39 -9.19 3.57
C ILE A 101 -15.88 -10.63 3.76
N LEU A 102 -14.96 -11.59 3.84
CA LEU A 102 -15.29 -12.99 4.09
C LEU A 102 -16.04 -13.18 5.41
N MET A 103 -15.56 -12.55 6.49
CA MET A 103 -16.17 -12.66 7.82
C MET A 103 -17.56 -12.02 7.86
N MET A 104 -17.77 -10.90 7.16
CA MET A 104 -19.10 -10.29 7.05
C MET A 104 -20.07 -11.17 6.25
N ALA A 105 -19.60 -11.78 5.16
CA ALA A 105 -20.42 -12.70 4.35
C ALA A 105 -20.81 -13.98 5.11
N LEU A 106 -19.92 -14.52 5.96
CA LEU A 106 -20.20 -15.70 6.77
C LEU A 106 -21.03 -15.41 8.03
N ASN A 107 -21.02 -14.16 8.51
CA ASN A 107 -21.67 -13.75 9.76
C ASN A 107 -22.62 -12.57 9.54
N GLU A 108 -23.71 -12.80 8.79
CA GLU A 108 -24.68 -11.75 8.45
C GLU A 108 -25.24 -10.99 9.67
N GLY A 109 -25.38 -11.65 10.82
CA GLY A 109 -25.84 -11.00 12.06
C GLY A 109 -24.86 -9.96 12.60
N VAL A 110 -23.56 -10.25 12.50
CA VAL A 110 -22.48 -9.30 12.87
C VAL A 110 -22.48 -8.14 11.87
N GLN A 111 -22.61 -8.43 10.58
CA GLN A 111 -22.68 -7.40 9.54
C GLN A 111 -23.86 -6.45 9.76
N ARG A 112 -25.07 -6.96 10.03
CA ARG A 112 -26.25 -6.12 10.29
C ARG A 112 -26.08 -5.25 11.53
N THR A 113 -25.49 -5.80 12.60
CA THR A 113 -25.23 -5.05 13.83
C THR A 113 -24.20 -3.94 13.60
N ALA A 114 -23.15 -4.24 12.85
CA ALA A 114 -22.13 -3.27 12.44
C ALA A 114 -22.72 -2.14 11.59
N GLN A 115 -23.56 -2.46 10.61
CA GLN A 115 -24.25 -1.46 9.79
C GLN A 115 -25.19 -0.60 10.63
N ALA A 116 -25.97 -1.20 11.55
CA ALA A 116 -26.86 -0.46 12.43
C ALA A 116 -26.11 0.54 13.33
N GLU A 117 -24.91 0.19 13.84
CA GLU A 117 -24.09 1.14 14.59
C GLU A 117 -23.67 2.33 13.71
N ILE A 118 -23.17 2.06 12.49
CA ILE A 118 -22.78 3.11 11.53
C ILE A 118 -23.98 4.03 11.23
N ASP A 119 -25.13 3.47 10.89
CA ASP A 119 -26.34 4.22 10.56
C ASP A 119 -26.80 5.09 11.74
N SER A 120 -26.65 4.61 12.97
CA SER A 120 -27.04 5.34 14.17
C SER A 120 -26.11 6.52 14.52
N VAL A 121 -24.82 6.41 14.20
CA VAL A 121 -23.79 7.40 14.59
C VAL A 121 -23.53 8.40 13.46
N VAL A 122 -23.48 7.91 12.22
CA VAL A 122 -23.11 8.70 11.03
C VAL A 122 -24.35 9.18 10.28
N GLY A 123 -25.42 8.39 10.29
CA GLY A 123 -26.61 8.62 9.46
C GLY A 123 -26.38 8.23 7.99
N SER A 124 -27.38 8.50 7.14
CA SER A 124 -27.34 8.19 5.71
C SER A 124 -26.88 9.34 4.81
N ASP A 125 -26.63 10.53 5.38
CA ASP A 125 -26.33 11.75 4.61
C ASP A 125 -24.85 11.86 4.21
N ARG A 126 -23.96 11.11 4.87
CA ARG A 126 -22.51 11.14 4.61
C ARG A 126 -21.85 9.79 4.89
N LEU A 127 -20.63 9.64 4.39
CA LEU A 127 -19.77 8.50 4.73
C LEU A 127 -19.11 8.71 6.11
N PRO A 128 -18.69 7.61 6.78
CA PRO A 128 -17.93 7.68 8.04
C PRO A 128 -16.59 8.40 7.86
N ASP A 129 -16.17 9.10 8.91
CA ASP A 129 -14.86 9.78 8.98
C ASP A 129 -14.12 9.41 10.28
N PHE A 130 -12.82 9.70 10.37
CA PHE A 130 -11.98 9.32 11.52
C PHE A 130 -12.47 9.92 12.84
N ILE A 131 -13.15 11.06 12.81
CA ILE A 131 -13.75 11.71 13.99
C ILE A 131 -14.93 10.93 14.59
N ASP A 132 -15.49 9.96 13.87
CA ASP A 132 -16.59 9.13 14.34
C ASP A 132 -16.08 7.89 15.09
N ARG A 133 -14.80 7.56 14.98
CA ARG A 133 -14.22 6.29 15.47
C ARG A 133 -14.50 6.03 16.96
N GLU A 134 -14.40 7.05 17.80
CA GLU A 134 -14.67 6.91 19.25
C GLU A 134 -16.13 6.56 19.55
N ARG A 135 -17.04 6.92 18.65
CA ARG A 135 -18.47 6.64 18.73
C ARG A 135 -18.86 5.34 18.01
N LEU A 136 -17.92 4.63 17.40
CA LEU A 136 -18.11 3.36 16.70
C LEU A 136 -17.37 2.20 17.41
N PRO A 137 -17.72 1.87 18.68
CA PRO A 137 -17.03 0.85 19.44
C PRO A 137 -17.24 -0.56 18.88
N TYR A 138 -18.40 -0.89 18.32
CA TYR A 138 -18.68 -2.21 17.75
C TYR A 138 -17.90 -2.44 16.46
N ILE A 139 -17.87 -1.46 15.54
CA ILE A 139 -16.99 -1.51 14.35
C ILE A 139 -15.53 -1.67 14.77
N THR A 140 -15.09 -0.94 15.79
CA THR A 140 -13.73 -1.09 16.32
C THR A 140 -13.48 -2.51 16.85
N ALA A 141 -14.45 -3.12 17.53
CA ALA A 141 -14.37 -4.49 17.99
C ALA A 141 -14.34 -5.50 16.82
N VAL A 142 -15.18 -5.32 15.79
CA VAL A 142 -15.19 -6.17 14.58
C VAL A 142 -13.84 -6.13 13.88
N MET A 143 -13.26 -4.94 13.67
CA MET A 143 -11.94 -4.82 13.05
C MET A 143 -10.84 -5.48 13.88
N LYS A 144 -10.87 -5.34 15.21
CA LYS A 144 -9.95 -6.05 16.11
C LYS A 144 -10.13 -7.56 16.01
N GLU A 145 -11.35 -8.04 15.91
CA GLU A 145 -11.65 -9.47 15.83
C GLU A 145 -11.19 -10.08 14.49
N VAL A 146 -11.34 -9.35 13.39
CA VAL A 146 -10.78 -9.75 12.08
C VAL A 146 -9.26 -9.91 12.18
N LEU A 147 -8.57 -8.91 12.75
CA LEU A 147 -7.12 -8.95 12.92
C LEU A 147 -6.66 -10.03 13.93
N ARG A 148 -7.49 -10.37 14.91
CA ARG A 148 -7.23 -11.46 15.87
C ARG A 148 -7.41 -12.83 15.23
N PHE A 149 -8.45 -13.00 14.42
CA PHE A 149 -8.82 -14.29 13.82
C PHE A 149 -7.88 -14.67 12.66
N HIS A 150 -7.51 -13.69 11.83
CA HIS A 150 -6.61 -13.92 10.70
C HIS A 150 -5.59 -12.76 10.59
N PRO A 151 -4.58 -12.74 11.48
CA PRO A 151 -3.57 -11.68 11.44
C PRO A 151 -2.78 -11.75 10.12
N PRO A 152 -2.60 -10.64 9.39
CA PRO A 152 -1.83 -10.64 8.14
C PRO A 152 -0.37 -11.09 8.30
N ALA A 153 0.20 -10.98 9.49
CA ALA A 153 1.56 -11.41 9.83
C ALA A 153 1.55 -12.25 11.12
N PRO A 154 1.16 -13.55 11.06
CA PRO A 154 0.95 -14.38 12.25
C PRO A 154 2.24 -14.67 13.03
N THR A 155 3.39 -14.69 12.36
CA THR A 155 4.71 -14.95 12.95
C THR A 155 5.56 -13.69 13.11
N GLY A 156 5.05 -12.52 12.71
CA GLY A 156 5.85 -11.32 12.53
C GLY A 156 6.93 -11.47 11.45
N GLU A 157 7.88 -10.53 11.44
CA GLU A 157 9.06 -10.52 10.58
C GLU A 157 10.21 -11.23 11.30
N SER A 158 10.61 -12.43 10.86
CA SER A 158 11.82 -13.08 11.33
C SER A 158 13.02 -12.58 10.51
N PHE A 159 13.80 -11.64 11.05
CA PHE A 159 15.10 -11.29 10.49
C PHE A 159 16.11 -12.39 10.84
N LEU A 160 16.34 -13.31 9.91
CA LEU A 160 17.50 -14.20 9.88
C LEU A 160 18.24 -14.02 8.55
#